data_AF-A0AAJ2WHK8-F1
#
_entry.id   AF-A0AAJ2WHK8-F1
#
_cell.length_a   1.000
_cell.length_b   1.000
_cell.length_c   1.000
_cell.angle_alpha   90.00
_cell.angle_beta   90.00
_cell.angle_gamma   90.00
#
_symmetry.space_group_name_H-M   'P 1'
#
loop_
_entity.id
_entity.type
_entity.pdbx_description
1 polymer ?
#
loop_
_entity_poly.entity_id
_entity_poly.type
_entity_poly.pdbx_seq_one_letter_code
_entity_poly.pdbx_strand_id
1 'polypeptide(L)'
;MDRTNSFNHDYNMKKPIMHWECNSIFSAYENYCWSFRYNDPINGRVVNGKTFDESALALTRLSQGLRKSLQDSEPEACRKYCCSILQWGGVLANNDKRVNGLGMEICYYLKEIQNSMTDDRSSEAYYQREMIMNSGFTKIYSLYIDGFIIYDGRVGAALGLLVRLFCEEYSLAKVPDELLFAWGKGKESSYQRSAVNRRNPGSDKYTFPELSNNPKRHTENNIRANWLLKEIAERTDSKFNQFDGALKMRAIEAALFMIGYQVNG
;
A
#
# COMPACT_ATOMS: atom_id res chain seq x y z
N MET A 1 17.49 -10.43 4.49
CA MET A 1 16.06 -10.71 4.25
C MET A 1 15.74 -11.06 2.80
N ASP A 2 16.58 -10.71 1.81
CA ASP A 2 16.33 -11.06 0.40
C ASP A 2 17.17 -12.22 -0.16
N ARG A 3 17.99 -12.85 0.70
CA ARG A 3 18.64 -14.13 0.39
C ARG A 3 17.64 -15.25 0.62
N THR A 4 17.70 -16.30 -0.20
CA THR A 4 16.88 -17.51 -0.01
C THR A 4 17.02 -18.04 1.42
N ASN A 5 15.90 -18.38 2.05
CA ASN A 5 15.75 -18.85 3.44
C ASN A 5 16.12 -17.84 4.54
N SER A 6 16.35 -16.55 4.20
CA SER A 6 16.63 -15.53 5.22
C SER A 6 15.38 -14.90 5.84
N PHE A 7 14.19 -15.22 5.32
CA PHE A 7 12.90 -14.83 5.87
C PHE A 7 11.85 -15.86 5.45
N ASN A 8 11.39 -16.71 6.36
CA ASN A 8 10.34 -17.69 6.07
C ASN A 8 9.03 -17.20 6.66
N HIS A 9 7.97 -17.23 5.84
CA HIS A 9 6.65 -16.79 6.28
C HIS A 9 5.56 -17.48 5.47
N ASP A 10 4.57 -18.02 6.15
CA ASP A 10 3.45 -18.75 5.55
C ASP A 10 2.13 -18.48 6.28
N TYR A 11 1.03 -18.74 5.57
CA TYR A 11 -0.32 -18.71 6.14
C TYR A 11 -1.34 -19.37 5.21
N ASN A 12 -2.53 -19.64 5.75
CA ASN A 12 -3.69 -20.07 4.96
C ASN A 12 -4.54 -18.87 4.54
N MET A 13 -4.61 -18.63 3.22
CA MET A 13 -5.50 -17.63 2.64
C MET A 13 -6.93 -18.16 2.56
N LYS A 14 -7.90 -17.27 2.80
CA LYS A 14 -9.33 -17.59 2.65
C LYS A 14 -9.89 -17.27 1.26
N LYS A 15 -9.26 -16.35 0.52
CA LYS A 15 -9.69 -15.87 -0.80
C LYS A 15 -8.45 -15.43 -1.62
N PRO A 16 -7.98 -16.24 -2.59
CA PRO A 16 -8.38 -17.63 -2.84
C PRO A 16 -8.08 -18.53 -1.64
N ILE A 17 -8.73 -19.69 -1.56
CA ILE A 17 -8.38 -20.71 -0.55
C ILE A 17 -7.10 -21.37 -1.02
N MET A 18 -5.99 -21.07 -0.34
CA MET A 18 -4.69 -21.67 -0.63
C MET A 18 -3.76 -21.55 0.57
N HIS A 19 -2.81 -22.46 0.68
CA HIS A 19 -1.61 -22.24 1.45
C HIS A 19 -0.70 -21.30 0.66
N TRP A 20 -0.23 -20.23 1.31
CA TRP A 20 0.70 -19.27 0.73
C TRP A 20 1.95 -19.24 1.59
N GLU A 21 3.12 -19.23 0.96
CA GLU A 21 4.41 -19.22 1.64
C GLU A 21 5.44 -18.40 0.87
N CYS A 22 6.50 -17.99 1.56
CA CYS A 22 7.68 -17.37 0.99
C CYS A 22 8.91 -17.68 1.86
N ASN A 23 10.10 -17.66 1.25
CA ASN A 23 11.39 -17.88 1.91
C ASN A 23 12.36 -16.68 1.79
N SER A 24 11.84 -15.56 1.28
CA SER A 24 12.49 -14.26 1.14
C SER A 24 11.43 -13.22 0.79
N ILE A 25 11.75 -11.93 0.98
CA ILE A 25 10.87 -10.83 0.52
C ILE A 25 10.65 -10.91 -1.00
N PHE A 26 11.70 -11.22 -1.78
CA PHE A 26 11.56 -11.44 -3.22
C PHE A 26 10.58 -12.57 -3.57
N SER A 27 10.68 -13.73 -2.92
CA SER A 27 9.75 -14.85 -3.18
C SER A 27 8.30 -14.53 -2.78
N ALA A 28 8.09 -13.60 -1.83
CA ALA A 28 6.74 -13.13 -1.53
C ALA A 28 6.12 -12.35 -2.70
N TYR A 29 6.95 -11.62 -3.46
CA TYR A 29 6.55 -11.01 -4.72
C TYR A 29 6.31 -12.07 -5.81
N GLU A 30 7.21 -13.04 -5.97
CA GLU A 30 7.06 -14.12 -6.96
C GLU A 30 5.76 -14.90 -6.75
N ASN A 31 5.41 -15.14 -5.49
CA ASN A 31 4.19 -15.84 -5.08
C ASN A 31 2.97 -14.92 -4.96
N TYR A 32 3.02 -13.69 -5.51
CA TYR A 32 1.88 -12.77 -5.46
C TYR A 32 0.64 -13.38 -6.09
N CYS A 33 -0.44 -13.43 -5.31
CA CYS A 33 -1.73 -13.97 -5.74
C CYS A 33 -2.85 -13.21 -5.05
N TRP A 34 -3.37 -12.17 -5.72
CA TRP A 34 -4.47 -11.38 -5.18
C TRP A 34 -5.41 -10.90 -6.28
N SER A 35 -6.66 -11.36 -6.23
CA SER A 35 -7.66 -11.01 -7.24
C SER A 35 -8.02 -9.52 -7.21
N PHE A 36 -8.07 -8.91 -8.40
CA PHE A 36 -8.56 -7.55 -8.62
C PHE A 36 -9.65 -7.52 -9.70
N ARG A 37 -10.48 -6.48 -9.68
CA ARG A 37 -11.50 -6.23 -10.69
C ARG A 37 -11.87 -4.76 -10.75
N TYR A 38 -12.00 -4.20 -11.95
CA TYR A 38 -12.51 -2.84 -12.17
C TYR A 38 -13.20 -2.72 -13.54
N ASN A 39 -13.97 -1.67 -13.73
CA ASN A 39 -14.52 -1.30 -15.04
C ASN A 39 -13.57 -0.32 -15.73
N ASP A 40 -13.18 -0.61 -16.96
CA ASP A 40 -12.35 0.26 -17.78
C ASP A 40 -13.01 1.65 -17.93
N PRO A 41 -12.30 2.75 -17.58
CA PRO A 41 -12.86 4.11 -17.62
C PRO A 41 -13.35 4.59 -19.00
N ILE A 42 -12.84 4.01 -20.09
CA ILE A 42 -13.10 4.45 -21.46
C ILE A 42 -14.28 3.67 -22.05
N ASN A 43 -14.20 2.33 -22.00
CA ASN A 43 -15.16 1.46 -22.70
C ASN A 43 -16.08 0.67 -21.76
N GLY A 44 -15.92 0.80 -20.43
CA GLY A 44 -16.76 0.14 -19.42
C GLY A 44 -16.56 -1.38 -19.31
N ARG A 45 -15.65 -1.99 -20.08
CA ARG A 45 -15.38 -3.43 -20.00
C ARG A 45 -14.79 -3.80 -18.66
N VAL A 46 -15.16 -4.97 -18.16
CA VAL A 46 -14.62 -5.50 -16.92
C VAL A 46 -13.19 -5.99 -17.15
N VAL A 47 -12.24 -5.44 -16.41
CA VAL A 47 -10.86 -5.92 -16.34
C VAL A 47 -10.66 -6.60 -14.99
N ASN A 48 -10.08 -7.79 -14.99
CA ASN A 48 -9.80 -8.57 -13.79
C ASN A 48 -8.57 -9.44 -13.98
N GLY A 49 -7.98 -9.90 -12.88
CA GLY A 49 -6.79 -10.73 -12.85
C GLY A 49 -6.44 -11.08 -11.41
N LYS A 50 -5.32 -11.76 -11.20
CA LYS A 50 -4.85 -12.14 -9.84
C LYS A 50 -3.34 -12.14 -9.67
N THR A 51 -2.58 -12.18 -10.76
CA THR A 51 -1.12 -12.20 -10.73
C THR A 51 -0.56 -10.78 -10.58
N PHE A 52 0.74 -10.69 -10.26
CA PHE A 52 1.42 -9.42 -10.18
C PHE A 52 1.41 -8.72 -11.55
N ASP A 53 1.81 -9.41 -12.61
CA ASP A 53 1.96 -8.82 -13.95
C ASP A 53 0.62 -8.29 -14.49
N GLU A 54 -0.47 -9.04 -14.32
CA GLU A 54 -1.81 -8.59 -14.69
C GLU A 54 -2.20 -7.31 -13.92
N SER A 55 -1.87 -7.28 -12.63
CA SER A 55 -2.18 -6.14 -11.76
C SER A 55 -1.31 -4.93 -12.10
N ALA A 56 -0.01 -5.12 -12.36
CA ALA A 56 0.93 -4.07 -12.74
C ALA A 56 0.53 -3.45 -14.10
N LEU A 57 0.12 -4.28 -15.07
CA LEU A 57 -0.40 -3.82 -16.35
C LEU A 57 -1.69 -2.99 -16.19
N ALA A 58 -2.62 -3.47 -15.38
CA ALA A 58 -3.86 -2.74 -15.06
C ALA A 58 -3.57 -1.37 -14.42
N LEU A 59 -2.70 -1.34 -13.41
CA LEU A 59 -2.31 -0.11 -12.72
C LEU A 59 -1.57 0.85 -13.65
N THR A 60 -0.73 0.35 -14.56
CA THR A 60 -0.03 1.18 -15.55
C THR A 60 -1.03 1.92 -16.45
N ARG A 61 -2.06 1.22 -16.95
CA ARG A 61 -3.11 1.82 -17.78
C ARG A 61 -3.94 2.85 -17.00
N LEU A 62 -4.30 2.54 -15.75
CA LEU A 62 -5.03 3.46 -14.88
C LEU A 62 -4.19 4.70 -14.54
N SER A 63 -2.90 4.52 -14.29
CA SER A 63 -1.94 5.60 -14.04
C SER A 63 -1.82 6.55 -15.24
N GLN A 64 -1.61 6.00 -16.44
CA GLN A 64 -1.51 6.79 -17.67
C GLN A 64 -2.77 7.63 -17.90
N GLY A 65 -3.95 7.03 -17.74
CA GLY A 65 -5.21 7.73 -17.91
C GLY A 65 -5.49 8.78 -16.84
N LEU A 66 -5.18 8.49 -15.56
CA LEU A 66 -5.29 9.47 -14.48
C LEU A 66 -4.36 10.66 -14.73
N ARG A 67 -3.07 10.42 -15.02
CA ARG A 67 -2.10 11.48 -15.34
C ARG A 67 -2.54 12.33 -16.52
N LYS A 68 -3.02 11.70 -17.60
CA LYS A 68 -3.57 12.42 -18.75
C LYS A 68 -4.75 13.30 -18.37
N SER A 69 -5.70 12.79 -17.57
CA SER A 69 -6.86 13.58 -17.14
C SER A 69 -6.48 14.77 -16.24
N LEU A 70 -5.41 14.63 -15.43
CA LEU A 70 -4.87 15.73 -14.64
C LEU A 70 -4.18 16.77 -15.52
N GLN A 71 -3.39 16.34 -16.51
CA GLN A 71 -2.73 17.21 -17.47
C GLN A 71 -3.75 18.02 -18.28
N ASP A 72 -4.74 17.34 -18.84
CA ASP A 72 -5.80 17.93 -19.67
C ASP A 72 -6.84 18.69 -18.82
N SER A 73 -6.75 18.60 -17.48
CA SER A 73 -7.65 19.22 -16.50
C SER A 73 -9.12 18.84 -16.72
N GLU A 74 -9.36 17.55 -16.95
CA GLU A 74 -10.66 16.94 -17.27
C GLU A 74 -11.27 16.25 -16.03
N PRO A 75 -12.15 16.93 -15.25
CA PRO A 75 -12.59 16.45 -13.94
C PRO A 75 -13.41 15.16 -14.01
N GLU A 76 -14.21 15.02 -15.07
CA GLU A 76 -15.03 13.83 -15.33
C GLU A 76 -14.18 12.59 -15.60
N ALA A 77 -13.16 12.72 -16.45
CA ALA A 77 -12.22 11.66 -16.73
C ALA A 77 -11.42 11.30 -15.47
N CYS A 78 -10.92 12.31 -14.75
CA CYS A 78 -10.17 12.12 -13.51
C CYS A 78 -10.98 11.33 -12.47
N ARG A 79 -12.25 11.68 -12.29
CA ARG A 79 -13.16 10.97 -11.39
C ARG A 79 -13.37 9.51 -11.80
N LYS A 80 -13.56 9.23 -13.09
CA LYS A 80 -13.69 7.85 -13.59
C LYS A 80 -12.44 7.02 -13.28
N TYR A 81 -11.24 7.55 -13.54
CA TYR A 81 -9.99 6.86 -13.21
C TYR A 81 -9.84 6.64 -11.71
N CYS A 82 -10.09 7.65 -10.87
CA CYS A 82 -10.09 7.51 -9.40
C CYS A 82 -11.03 6.39 -8.93
N CYS A 83 -12.27 6.35 -9.43
CA CYS A 83 -13.23 5.30 -9.08
C CYS A 83 -12.77 3.91 -9.55
N SER A 84 -12.22 3.78 -10.75
CA SER A 84 -11.71 2.50 -11.25
C SER A 84 -10.49 2.01 -10.47
N ILE A 85 -9.63 2.90 -9.97
CA ILE A 85 -8.52 2.57 -9.07
C ILE A 85 -9.06 2.03 -7.73
N LEU A 86 -10.10 2.67 -7.18
CA LEU A 86 -10.74 2.21 -5.95
C LEU A 86 -11.47 0.87 -6.15
N GLN A 87 -12.05 0.62 -7.32
CA GLN A 87 -12.61 -0.67 -7.70
C GLN A 87 -11.53 -1.76 -7.75
N TRP A 88 -10.42 -1.49 -8.45
CA TRP A 88 -9.27 -2.40 -8.54
C TRP A 88 -8.80 -2.82 -7.13
N GLY A 89 -8.71 -1.86 -6.21
CA GLY A 89 -8.30 -2.10 -4.83
C GLY A 89 -9.37 -2.72 -3.92
N GLY A 90 -10.60 -2.94 -4.41
CA GLY A 90 -11.71 -3.48 -3.62
C GLY A 90 -12.20 -2.53 -2.51
N VAL A 91 -12.00 -1.22 -2.67
CA VAL A 91 -12.25 -0.18 -1.66
C VAL A 91 -13.08 0.99 -2.20
N LEU A 92 -13.87 0.77 -3.24
CA LEU A 92 -14.76 1.78 -3.82
C LEU A 92 -15.77 2.30 -2.80
N ALA A 93 -16.43 1.41 -2.05
CA ALA A 93 -17.49 1.79 -1.13
C ALA A 93 -17.04 2.87 -0.12
N ASN A 94 -17.80 3.96 -0.05
CA ASN A 94 -17.55 5.19 0.73
C ASN A 94 -16.41 6.08 0.22
N ASN A 95 -15.44 5.55 -0.52
CA ASN A 95 -14.43 6.37 -1.18
C ASN A 95 -14.96 6.99 -2.47
N ASP A 96 -15.90 6.34 -3.15
CA ASP A 96 -16.69 6.91 -4.24
C ASP A 96 -17.36 8.23 -3.84
N LYS A 97 -17.99 8.28 -2.66
CA LYS A 97 -18.61 9.51 -2.13
C LYS A 97 -17.60 10.63 -1.92
N ARG A 98 -16.39 10.29 -1.44
CA ARG A 98 -15.30 11.27 -1.25
C ARG A 98 -14.79 11.80 -2.58
N VAL A 99 -14.56 10.92 -3.55
CA VAL A 99 -14.16 11.30 -4.92
C VAL A 99 -15.24 12.16 -5.57
N ASN A 100 -16.51 11.76 -5.48
CA ASN A 100 -17.64 12.52 -6.03
C ASN A 100 -17.81 13.88 -5.34
N GLY A 101 -17.56 13.95 -4.02
CA GLY A 101 -17.65 15.17 -3.22
C GLY A 101 -16.61 16.24 -3.58
N LEU A 102 -15.52 15.88 -4.25
CA LEU A 102 -14.56 16.84 -4.80
C LEU A 102 -15.11 17.60 -6.02
N GLY A 103 -16.16 17.09 -6.68
CA GLY A 103 -16.83 17.76 -7.79
C GLY A 103 -15.88 18.11 -8.95
N MET A 104 -15.98 19.36 -9.41
CA MET A 104 -15.14 19.90 -10.49
C MET A 104 -13.71 20.21 -10.04
N GLU A 105 -13.49 20.34 -8.72
CA GLU A 105 -12.20 20.67 -8.13
C GLU A 105 -11.26 19.47 -7.99
N ILE A 106 -11.68 18.26 -8.39
CA ILE A 106 -10.88 17.04 -8.23
C ILE A 106 -9.48 17.15 -8.86
N CYS A 107 -9.36 17.74 -10.05
CA CYS A 107 -8.08 17.91 -10.71
C CYS A 107 -7.18 18.89 -9.94
N TYR A 108 -7.74 20.00 -9.46
CA TYR A 108 -7.04 20.98 -8.64
C TYR A 108 -6.57 20.34 -7.31
N TYR A 109 -7.49 19.68 -6.61
CA TYR A 109 -7.20 18.96 -5.36
C TYR A 109 -6.04 17.97 -5.53
N LEU A 110 -6.07 17.10 -6.54
CA LEU A 110 -5.02 16.10 -6.73
C LEU A 110 -3.66 16.72 -7.06
N LYS A 111 -3.63 17.81 -7.85
CA LYS A 111 -2.41 18.58 -8.14
C LYS A 111 -1.84 19.22 -6.86
N GLU A 112 -2.69 19.79 -6.01
CA GLU A 112 -2.26 20.34 -4.72
C GLU A 112 -1.67 19.27 -3.80
N ILE A 113 -2.29 18.08 -3.75
CA ILE A 113 -1.72 16.95 -3.01
C ILE A 113 -0.34 16.56 -3.58
N GLN A 114 -0.19 16.46 -4.90
CA GLN A 114 1.11 16.16 -5.51
C GLN A 114 2.16 17.20 -5.11
N ASN A 115 1.86 18.48 -5.28
CA ASN A 115 2.75 19.57 -4.90
C ASN A 115 3.16 19.46 -3.43
N SER A 116 2.21 19.19 -2.53
CA SER A 116 2.49 19.05 -1.09
C SER A 116 3.37 17.86 -0.72
N MET A 117 3.32 16.78 -1.51
CA MET A 117 4.04 15.52 -1.26
C MET A 117 5.42 15.48 -1.93
N THR A 118 5.63 16.28 -2.97
CA THR A 118 6.93 16.44 -3.64
C THR A 118 7.76 17.58 -3.08
N ASP A 119 7.14 18.48 -2.32
CA ASP A 119 7.82 19.56 -1.61
C ASP A 119 8.75 18.95 -0.54
N ASP A 120 10.03 19.31 -0.58
CA ASP A 120 11.06 18.86 0.37
C ASP A 120 10.87 19.59 1.69
N ARG A 121 9.75 19.29 2.35
CA ARG A 121 9.41 19.89 3.64
C ARG A 121 10.29 19.25 4.69
N SER A 122 11.28 20.02 5.12
CA SER A 122 11.99 19.88 6.39
C SER A 122 11.07 20.01 7.62
N SER A 123 9.76 20.18 7.43
CA SER A 123 8.78 20.40 8.50
C SER A 123 8.02 19.12 8.83
N GLU A 124 7.85 18.88 10.13
CA GLU A 124 7.21 17.70 10.72
C GLU A 124 5.70 17.57 10.42
N ALA A 125 5.11 18.46 9.62
CA ALA A 125 3.67 18.56 9.37
C ALA A 125 3.31 18.25 7.91
N TYR A 126 3.50 16.98 7.51
CA TYR A 126 3.11 16.49 6.18
C TYR A 126 1.60 16.39 5.96
N TYR A 127 0.84 16.27 7.05
CA TYR A 127 -0.61 16.18 6.99
C TYR A 127 -1.26 17.56 6.93
N GLN A 128 -2.07 17.78 5.89
CA GLN A 128 -2.96 18.92 5.77
C GLN A 128 -4.38 18.47 6.09
N ARG A 129 -5.18 19.31 6.76
CA ARG A 129 -6.51 18.90 7.26
C ARG A 129 -7.47 18.53 6.13
N GLU A 130 -7.29 19.15 4.98
CA GLU A 130 -8.06 19.01 3.75
C GLU A 130 -7.68 17.74 2.98
N MET A 131 -6.54 17.13 3.32
CA MET A 131 -6.05 15.91 2.68
C MET A 131 -6.90 14.71 3.08
N ILE A 132 -7.54 14.10 2.09
CA ILE A 132 -8.23 12.83 2.25
C ILE A 132 -7.17 11.72 2.29
N MET A 133 -6.86 11.23 3.49
CA MET A 133 -5.92 10.12 3.66
C MET A 133 -6.59 8.88 4.23
N ASN A 134 -6.57 7.80 3.44
CA ASN A 134 -6.94 6.44 3.82
C ASN A 134 -6.37 5.45 2.79
N SER A 135 -6.50 4.14 3.04
CA SER A 135 -5.94 3.10 2.15
C SER A 135 -6.49 3.09 0.72
N GLY A 136 -7.65 3.72 0.47
CA GLY A 136 -8.18 3.93 -0.87
C GLY A 136 -7.51 5.11 -1.57
N PHE A 137 -7.34 6.23 -0.88
CA PHE A 137 -6.70 7.41 -1.46
C PHE A 137 -5.20 7.22 -1.67
N THR A 138 -4.51 6.42 -0.83
CA THR A 138 -3.11 6.03 -1.12
C THR A 138 -2.95 5.28 -2.44
N LYS A 139 -3.97 4.51 -2.86
CA LYS A 139 -3.99 3.85 -4.18
C LYS A 139 -4.05 4.85 -5.32
N ILE A 140 -4.90 5.89 -5.18
CA ILE A 140 -5.00 6.97 -6.16
C ILE A 140 -3.67 7.72 -6.23
N TYR A 141 -3.15 8.18 -5.08
CA TYR A 141 -1.89 8.93 -4.98
C TYR A 141 -0.71 8.17 -5.60
N SER A 142 -0.59 6.86 -5.33
CA SER A 142 0.50 6.01 -5.86
C SER A 142 0.56 5.87 -7.38
N LEU A 143 -0.47 6.33 -8.10
CA LEU A 143 -0.55 6.20 -9.56
C LEU A 143 -0.24 7.50 -10.30
N TYR A 144 -0.21 8.64 -9.62
CA TYR A 144 0.17 9.91 -10.26
C TYR A 144 1.28 10.68 -9.55
N ILE A 145 1.64 10.29 -8.32
CA ILE A 145 2.79 10.83 -7.58
C ILE A 145 3.93 9.80 -7.65
N ASP A 146 5.07 10.21 -8.22
CA ASP A 146 6.23 9.34 -8.37
C ASP A 146 6.85 8.98 -7.01
N GLY A 147 7.23 7.71 -6.84
CA GLY A 147 7.80 7.20 -5.58
C GLY A 147 6.80 7.05 -4.43
N PHE A 148 5.52 7.34 -4.64
CA PHE A 148 4.48 7.20 -3.62
C PHE A 148 3.91 5.77 -3.60
N ILE A 149 3.97 5.07 -2.47
CA ILE A 149 3.48 3.69 -2.34
C ILE A 149 2.02 3.64 -1.92
N ILE A 150 1.35 2.53 -2.23
CA ILE A 150 0.06 2.13 -1.66
C ILE A 150 0.29 1.69 -0.21
N TYR A 151 0.13 2.62 0.73
CA TYR A 151 0.14 2.27 2.14
C TYR A 151 -1.22 1.67 2.55
N ASP A 152 -1.38 0.37 2.27
CA ASP A 152 -2.50 -0.45 2.72
C ASP A 152 -2.26 -0.96 4.16
N GLY A 153 -3.33 -1.32 4.87
CA GLY A 153 -3.22 -1.89 6.21
C GLY A 153 -2.36 -3.16 6.28
N ARG A 154 -2.22 -3.91 5.17
CA ARG A 154 -1.27 -5.03 5.06
C ARG A 154 0.18 -4.56 4.95
N VAL A 155 0.45 -3.55 4.13
CA VAL A 155 1.81 -3.02 3.99
C VAL A 155 2.33 -2.54 5.35
N GLY A 156 1.49 -1.83 6.11
CA GLY A 156 1.83 -1.44 7.48
C GLY A 156 2.06 -2.63 8.43
N ALA A 157 1.27 -3.71 8.29
CA ALA A 157 1.46 -4.94 9.07
C ALA A 157 2.80 -5.63 8.76
N ALA A 158 3.15 -5.76 7.47
CA ALA A 158 4.41 -6.35 7.04
C ALA A 158 5.61 -5.53 7.49
N LEU A 159 5.56 -4.20 7.31
CA LEU A 159 6.61 -3.31 7.81
C LEU A 159 6.78 -3.43 9.33
N GLY A 160 5.67 -3.47 10.08
CA GLY A 160 5.72 -3.71 11.52
C GLY A 160 6.36 -5.04 11.89
N LEU A 161 6.05 -6.13 11.17
CA LEU A 161 6.69 -7.43 11.39
C LEU A 161 8.21 -7.37 11.16
N LEU A 162 8.63 -6.80 10.03
CA LEU A 162 10.06 -6.68 9.70
C LEU A 162 10.81 -5.82 10.73
N VAL A 163 10.20 -4.73 11.19
CA VAL A 163 10.74 -3.88 12.26
C VAL A 163 10.79 -4.63 13.59
N ARG A 164 9.77 -5.42 13.94
CA ARG A 164 9.79 -6.27 15.14
C ARG A 164 10.97 -7.23 15.09
N LEU A 165 11.12 -7.97 14.00
CA LEU A 165 12.21 -8.93 13.80
C LEU A 165 13.58 -8.24 13.94
N PHE A 166 13.74 -7.05 13.35
CA PHE A 166 14.94 -6.23 13.54
C PHE A 166 15.16 -5.85 15.01
N CYS A 167 14.12 -5.40 15.73
CA CYS A 167 14.25 -5.06 17.15
C CYS A 167 14.61 -6.28 18.00
N GLU A 168 14.09 -7.47 17.67
CA GLU A 168 14.40 -8.74 18.33
C GLU A 168 15.85 -9.16 18.08
N GLU A 169 16.28 -9.16 16.80
CA GLU A 169 17.65 -9.52 16.39
C GLU A 169 18.71 -8.66 17.08
N TYR A 170 18.46 -7.35 17.18
CA TYR A 170 19.39 -6.39 17.80
C TYR A 170 19.08 -6.12 19.28
N SER A 171 18.13 -6.85 19.88
CA SER A 171 17.75 -6.73 21.29
C SER A 171 17.41 -5.30 21.75
N LEU A 172 16.78 -4.51 20.89
CA LEU A 172 16.42 -3.13 21.19
C LEU A 172 15.45 -3.03 22.37
N ALA A 173 15.52 -1.95 23.16
CA ALA A 173 14.65 -1.78 24.33
C ALA A 173 13.17 -1.57 23.94
N LYS A 174 12.92 -0.86 22.83
CA LYS A 174 11.61 -0.57 22.26
C LYS A 174 11.72 -0.41 20.74
N VAL A 175 10.59 -0.40 20.05
CA VAL A 175 10.55 0.00 18.63
C VAL A 175 10.92 1.49 18.51
N PRO A 176 11.87 1.87 17.63
CA PRO A 176 12.16 3.28 17.36
C PRO A 176 10.94 4.03 16.82
N ASP A 177 10.75 5.27 17.25
CA ASP A 177 9.51 6.03 16.97
C ASP A 177 9.35 6.32 15.46
N GLU A 178 10.46 6.39 14.72
CA GLU A 178 10.52 6.54 13.27
C GLU A 178 10.05 5.29 12.53
N LEU A 179 10.18 4.11 13.15
CA LEU A 179 9.83 2.81 12.59
C LEU A 179 8.50 2.25 13.12
N LEU A 180 7.73 3.06 13.88
CA LEU A 180 6.38 2.74 14.33
C LEU A 180 5.36 2.80 13.18
N PHE A 181 5.46 1.85 12.25
CA PHE A 181 4.53 1.68 11.15
C PHE A 181 3.17 1.17 11.65
N ALA A 182 2.14 1.98 11.44
CA ALA A 182 0.79 1.65 11.80
C ALA A 182 0.18 0.64 10.83
N TRP A 183 -0.55 -0.31 11.38
CA TRP A 183 -1.18 -1.40 10.63
C TRP A 183 -2.71 -1.26 10.61
N GLY A 184 -3.37 -1.92 9.66
CA GLY A 184 -4.83 -1.84 9.51
C GLY A 184 -5.50 -3.18 9.76
N LYS A 185 -6.51 -3.21 10.64
CA LYS A 185 -7.25 -4.43 11.01
C LYS A 185 -7.65 -5.28 9.82
N GLY A 186 -7.33 -6.57 9.90
CA GLY A 186 -7.92 -7.57 9.00
C GLY A 186 -9.42 -7.63 9.23
N LYS A 187 -10.21 -7.71 8.16
CA LYS A 187 -11.62 -8.11 8.27
C LYS A 187 -11.64 -9.55 8.77
N GLU A 188 -11.82 -9.73 10.07
CA GLU A 188 -12.08 -11.04 10.65
C GLU A 188 -13.46 -11.52 10.18
N SER A 189 -13.59 -12.81 9.90
CA SER A 189 -14.90 -13.40 9.63
C SER A 189 -15.75 -13.27 10.89
N SER A 190 -16.99 -12.80 10.75
CA SER A 190 -17.98 -12.70 11.84
C SER A 190 -18.17 -14.00 12.64
N TYR A 191 -17.78 -15.15 12.08
CA TYR A 191 -17.93 -16.47 12.66
C TYR A 191 -16.84 -16.87 13.68
N GLN A 192 -15.68 -16.23 13.68
CA GLN A 192 -14.62 -16.46 14.66
C GLN A 192 -13.84 -15.16 14.85
N ARG A 193 -14.20 -14.38 15.87
CA ARG A 193 -13.32 -13.32 16.37
C ARG A 193 -12.12 -14.02 16.98
N SER A 194 -10.96 -13.89 16.34
CA SER A 194 -9.72 -14.26 17.01
C SER A 194 -9.50 -13.26 18.14
N ALA A 195 -8.99 -13.69 19.29
CA ALA A 195 -8.59 -12.74 20.34
C ALA A 195 -7.50 -11.77 19.84
N VAL A 196 -6.76 -12.16 18.79
CA VAL A 196 -5.67 -11.39 18.20
C VAL A 196 -5.92 -11.20 16.70
N ASN A 197 -5.96 -9.94 16.25
CA ASN A 197 -6.17 -9.63 14.85
C ASN A 197 -4.96 -10.05 14.02
N ARG A 198 -5.15 -10.94 13.03
CA ARG A 198 -4.08 -11.55 12.22
C ARG A 198 -3.07 -10.59 11.56
N ARG A 199 -3.34 -9.30 11.52
CA ARG A 199 -2.43 -8.28 10.98
C ARG A 199 -1.67 -7.49 12.04
N ASN A 200 -1.82 -7.83 13.31
CA ASN A 200 -1.13 -7.17 14.41
C ASN A 200 0.33 -7.66 14.46
N PRO A 201 1.31 -6.83 14.06
CA PRO A 201 2.70 -7.24 14.09
C PRO A 201 3.29 -7.25 15.51
N GLY A 202 2.56 -6.79 16.52
CA GLY A 202 3.06 -6.67 17.88
C GLY A 202 3.37 -8.01 18.56
N SER A 203 4.17 -7.92 19.61
CA SER A 203 4.45 -8.94 20.62
C SER A 203 4.32 -8.32 22.02
N ASP A 204 4.62 -9.06 23.08
CA ASP A 204 4.56 -8.55 24.46
C ASP A 204 5.48 -7.34 24.69
N LYS A 205 6.64 -7.32 24.02
CA LYS A 205 7.65 -6.26 24.16
C LYS A 205 7.51 -5.14 23.12
N TYR A 206 7.14 -5.48 21.89
CA TYR A 206 7.13 -4.54 20.76
C TYR A 206 5.70 -4.31 20.30
N THR A 207 5.21 -3.08 20.44
CA THR A 207 3.83 -2.71 20.08
C THR A 207 3.81 -1.75 18.91
N PHE A 208 2.76 -1.83 18.10
CA PHE A 208 2.58 -1.01 16.90
C PHE A 208 1.19 -0.38 16.88
N PRO A 209 1.06 0.90 16.47
CA PRO A 209 -0.21 1.58 16.44
C PRO A 209 -1.13 1.03 15.35
N GLU A 210 -2.44 1.14 15.55
CA GLU A 210 -3.42 0.90 14.48
C GLU A 210 -3.67 2.19 13.68
N LEU A 211 -4.00 2.06 12.39
CA LEU A 211 -4.38 3.21 11.55
C LEU A 211 -5.67 3.91 12.02
N SER A 212 -6.60 3.17 12.64
CA SER A 212 -7.82 3.62 13.37
C SER A 212 -8.40 4.99 12.98
N ASN A 213 -8.77 5.17 11.70
CA ASN A 213 -9.33 6.40 11.15
C ASN A 213 -8.57 7.67 11.57
N ASN A 214 -7.24 7.60 11.55
CA ASN A 214 -6.33 8.70 11.86
C ASN A 214 -5.55 9.09 10.59
N PRO A 215 -6.08 10.04 9.78
CA PRO A 215 -5.47 10.47 8.52
C PRO A 215 -4.05 11.01 8.70
N LYS A 216 -3.78 11.72 9.81
CA LYS A 216 -2.44 12.24 10.13
C LYS A 216 -1.42 11.12 10.28
N ARG A 217 -1.72 10.12 11.12
CA ARG A 217 -0.87 8.93 11.30
C ARG A 217 -0.68 8.17 9.99
N HIS A 218 -1.75 8.00 9.22
CA HIS A 218 -1.67 7.32 7.92
C HIS A 218 -0.72 8.07 6.98
N THR A 219 -0.83 9.40 6.91
CA THR A 219 0.03 10.25 6.08
C THR A 219 1.50 10.14 6.49
N GLU A 220 1.80 10.34 7.77
CA GLU A 220 3.16 10.27 8.31
C GLU A 220 3.80 8.90 8.05
N ASN A 221 3.04 7.82 8.25
CA ASN A 221 3.55 6.47 8.01
C ASN A 221 3.72 6.14 6.53
N ASN A 222 2.85 6.64 5.65
CA ASN A 222 3.03 6.48 4.21
C ASN A 222 4.31 7.18 3.74
N ILE A 223 4.60 8.37 4.24
CA ILE A 223 5.79 9.15 3.86
C ILE A 223 7.06 8.47 4.36
N ARG A 224 7.10 8.08 5.64
CA ARG A 224 8.22 7.31 6.19
C ARG A 224 8.46 6.01 5.42
N ALA A 225 7.39 5.32 5.03
CA ALA A 225 7.50 4.11 4.24
C ALA A 225 7.99 4.39 2.82
N ASN A 226 7.55 5.49 2.17
CA ASN A 226 8.08 5.90 0.87
C ASN A 226 9.59 6.10 0.94
N TRP A 227 10.08 6.84 1.95
CA TRP A 227 11.51 7.07 2.14
C TRP A 227 12.28 5.80 2.43
N LEU A 228 11.81 4.99 3.38
CA LEU A 228 12.47 3.74 3.74
C LEU A 228 12.56 2.80 2.54
N LEU A 229 11.46 2.60 1.81
CA LEU A 229 11.44 1.70 0.67
C LEU A 229 12.25 2.23 -0.52
N LYS A 230 12.26 3.55 -0.74
CA LYS A 230 13.13 4.18 -1.72
C LYS A 230 14.60 3.92 -1.39
N GLU A 231 15.00 4.17 -0.15
CA GLU A 231 16.37 3.94 0.32
C GLU A 231 16.79 2.46 0.22
N ILE A 232 15.88 1.54 0.56
CA ILE A 232 16.11 0.10 0.35
C ILE A 232 16.29 -0.20 -1.14
N ALA A 233 15.40 0.29 -1.99
CA ALA A 233 15.41 0.03 -3.43
C ALA A 233 16.64 0.60 -4.16
N GLU A 234 17.25 1.67 -3.61
CA GLU A 234 18.42 2.35 -4.17
C GLU A 234 19.74 1.86 -3.59
N ARG A 235 19.80 1.51 -2.29
CA ARG A 235 21.06 1.23 -1.59
C ARG A 235 21.32 -0.23 -1.25
N THR A 236 20.35 -1.13 -1.46
CA THR A 236 20.53 -2.55 -1.14
C THR A 236 20.77 -3.38 -2.38
N ASP A 237 21.66 -4.37 -2.25
CA ASP A 237 21.77 -5.42 -3.25
C ASP A 237 20.68 -6.47 -2.99
N SER A 238 19.78 -6.60 -3.95
CA SER A 238 18.54 -7.37 -3.84
C SER A 238 18.16 -7.93 -5.21
N LYS A 239 17.45 -9.06 -5.24
CA LYS A 239 16.88 -9.61 -6.47
C LYS A 239 15.88 -8.66 -7.14
N PHE A 240 15.31 -7.70 -6.40
CA PHE A 240 14.47 -6.64 -6.97
C PHE A 240 15.25 -5.70 -7.92
N ASN A 241 16.59 -5.72 -7.90
CA ASN A 241 17.42 -4.92 -8.82
C ASN A 241 17.28 -5.31 -10.30
N GLN A 242 16.62 -6.44 -10.61
CA GLN A 242 16.25 -6.79 -11.98
C GLN A 242 15.13 -5.91 -12.56
N PHE A 243 14.39 -5.19 -11.71
CA PHE A 243 13.33 -4.27 -12.12
C PHE A 243 13.84 -2.83 -12.10
N ASP A 244 13.29 -2.00 -12.98
CA ASP A 244 13.57 -0.57 -13.03
C ASP A 244 12.60 0.24 -12.14
N GLY A 245 13.06 1.44 -11.76
CA GLY A 245 12.37 2.46 -10.96
C GLY A 245 11.02 2.08 -10.34
N ALA A 246 9.93 2.40 -11.04
CA ALA A 246 8.57 2.25 -10.52
C ALA A 246 8.12 0.78 -10.40
N LEU A 247 8.58 -0.10 -11.29
CA LEU A 247 8.23 -1.52 -11.25
C LEU A 247 8.90 -2.20 -10.05
N LYS A 248 10.15 -1.83 -9.74
CA LYS A 248 10.87 -2.27 -8.53
C LYS A 248 10.08 -1.93 -7.27
N MET A 249 9.68 -0.66 -7.11
CA MET A 249 8.88 -0.23 -5.95
C MET A 249 7.55 -0.97 -5.85
N ARG A 250 6.87 -1.20 -6.99
CA ARG A 250 5.62 -1.95 -7.04
C ARG A 250 5.81 -3.42 -6.63
N ALA A 251 6.91 -4.05 -7.02
CA ALA A 251 7.23 -5.42 -6.66
C ALA A 251 7.49 -5.56 -5.15
N ILE A 252 8.24 -4.63 -4.55
CA ILE A 252 8.44 -4.57 -3.09
C ILE A 252 7.11 -4.36 -2.35
N GLU A 253 6.29 -3.41 -2.82
CA GLU A 253 4.95 -3.16 -2.28
C GLU A 253 4.06 -4.42 -2.35
N ALA A 254 4.11 -5.15 -3.47
CA ALA A 254 3.36 -6.38 -3.67
C ALA A 254 3.81 -7.49 -2.69
N ALA A 255 5.11 -7.64 -2.47
CA ALA A 255 5.65 -8.56 -1.46
C ALA A 255 5.13 -8.21 -0.06
N LEU A 256 5.24 -6.94 0.36
CA LEU A 256 4.75 -6.45 1.65
C LEU A 256 3.24 -6.64 1.80
N PHE A 257 2.48 -6.42 0.73
CA PHE A 257 1.04 -6.61 0.72
C PHE A 257 0.65 -8.08 0.95
N MET A 258 1.39 -9.02 0.38
CA MET A 258 1.18 -10.45 0.61
C MET A 258 1.58 -10.83 2.03
N ILE A 259 2.83 -10.57 2.45
CA ILE A 259 3.32 -10.83 3.83
C ILE A 259 2.33 -10.29 4.88
N GLY A 260 1.85 -9.07 4.66
CA GLY A 260 0.93 -8.38 5.56
C GLY A 260 -0.50 -8.91 5.60
N TYR A 261 -0.83 -9.95 4.82
CA TYR A 261 -2.13 -10.62 4.91
C TYR A 261 -2.36 -11.16 6.32
N GLN A 262 -1.32 -11.78 6.87
CA GLN A 262 -1.24 -12.32 8.22
C GLN A 262 0.20 -12.21 8.72
N VAL A 263 0.43 -11.58 9.87
CA VAL A 263 1.77 -11.43 10.50
C VAL A 263 1.81 -11.96 11.92
N ASN A 264 0.67 -12.44 12.41
CA ASN A 264 0.57 -13.09 13.70
C ASN A 264 0.89 -14.57 13.49
N GLY A 265 2.05 -14.94 13.98
CA GLY A 265 2.66 -16.26 13.93
C GLY A 265 3.94 -16.16 14.74
#